data_AF-A0A8K0D122-F1
#
_entry.id   AF-A0A8K0D122-F1
#
_cell.length_a   1.000
_cell.length_b   1.000
_cell.length_c   1.000
_cell.angle_alpha   90.00
_cell.angle_beta   90.00
_cell.angle_gamma   90.00
#
_symmetry.space_group_name_H-M   'P 1'
#
loop_
_entity.id
_entity.type
_entity.pdbx_description
1 polymer ?
#
loop_
_entity_poly.entity_id
_entity_poly.type
_entity_poly.pdbx_seq_one_letter_code
_entity_poly.pdbx_strand_id
1 'polypeptide(L)'
;MLSGNHWDCSLNLDWALKLNPAVVKDLEELKCFKQPYPGKPVVAIARFKHNVYINCPPECECSLPDVVRDPSNFKLVPIIEVNCSDRGLTELPPIIPTQTKILTLERNSIENLDPLIFNALYRGIQDLYLDSNYIDSIEELEGSYWLSHFRVLSLRNNKLTHLPTYALDNALQRNPNMPVAVRIFLGNNPWRCDCVFTPGFQEMLQKYETQIRDIDDIKCSYVEGDENSLTLISELSRSSVCRLPNEYSIRILDLLNGILATLIVLILGKLAYDYYYFKKTGKLPWIVTKMP
;
A
#
# COMPACT_ATOMS: atom_id res chain seq x y z
N MET A 1 9.81 -6.81 -50.81
CA MET A 1 10.46 -7.22 -49.56
C MET A 1 11.07 -5.97 -48.94
N LEU A 2 10.72 -5.71 -47.69
CA LEU A 2 11.22 -4.61 -46.86
C LEU A 2 12.14 -5.13 -45.73
N SER A 3 12.28 -6.45 -45.56
CA SER A 3 13.20 -7.07 -44.62
C SER A 3 14.67 -6.83 -45.02
N GLY A 4 15.57 -6.89 -44.03
CA GLY A 4 17.00 -6.59 -44.22
C GLY A 4 17.37 -5.10 -44.17
N ASN A 5 16.39 -4.19 -44.11
CA ASN A 5 16.66 -2.75 -43.94
C ASN A 5 16.98 -2.39 -42.48
N HIS A 6 17.77 -1.33 -42.28
CA HIS A 6 18.13 -0.81 -40.96
C HIS A 6 17.08 0.19 -40.45
N TRP A 7 15.93 -0.32 -40.01
CA TRP A 7 14.82 0.53 -39.55
C TRP A 7 15.14 1.28 -38.24
N ASP A 8 14.95 2.60 -38.26
CA ASP A 8 15.07 3.47 -37.10
C ASP A 8 13.72 3.59 -36.38
N CYS A 9 13.52 2.74 -35.38
CA CYS A 9 12.26 2.68 -34.63
C CYS A 9 12.12 3.75 -33.53
N SER A 10 13.13 4.62 -33.36
CA SER A 10 13.00 5.80 -32.50
C SER A 10 12.04 6.84 -33.08
N LEU A 11 11.86 6.86 -34.40
CA LEU A 11 10.99 7.79 -35.13
C LEU A 11 9.52 7.33 -35.17
N ASN A 12 8.62 8.15 -35.71
CA ASN A 12 7.21 7.79 -35.92
C ASN A 12 7.10 6.56 -36.87
N LEU A 13 6.30 5.57 -36.46
CA LEU A 13 6.10 4.31 -37.19
C LEU A 13 4.64 4.08 -37.65
N ASP A 14 3.82 5.12 -37.72
CA ASP A 14 2.40 5.01 -38.13
C ASP A 14 2.24 4.43 -39.53
N TRP A 15 3.23 4.64 -40.40
CA TRP A 15 3.28 4.02 -41.73
C TRP A 15 3.25 2.49 -41.65
N ALA A 16 3.94 1.90 -40.67
CA ALA A 16 4.05 0.45 -40.53
C ALA A 16 2.70 -0.20 -40.16
N LEU A 17 1.82 0.55 -39.48
CA LEU A 17 0.47 0.11 -39.15
C LEU A 17 -0.50 0.20 -40.34
N LYS A 18 -0.17 1.01 -41.35
CA LYS A 18 -0.99 1.20 -42.56
C LYS A 18 -0.59 0.26 -43.70
N LEU A 19 0.47 -0.53 -43.53
CA LEU A 19 0.91 -1.48 -44.56
C LEU A 19 -0.08 -2.62 -44.73
N ASN A 20 -0.37 -2.95 -45.99
CA ASN A 20 -1.21 -4.09 -46.33
C ASN A 20 -0.38 -5.40 -46.31
N PRO A 21 -0.71 -6.38 -45.45
CA PRO A 21 0.01 -7.66 -45.40
C PRO A 21 -0.04 -8.46 -46.70
N ALA A 22 -1.07 -8.24 -47.54
CA ALA A 22 -1.18 -8.89 -48.85
C ALA A 22 -0.12 -8.38 -49.86
N VAL A 23 0.40 -7.17 -49.65
CA VAL A 23 1.39 -6.52 -50.52
C VAL A 23 2.81 -6.70 -49.96
N VAL A 24 2.98 -6.54 -48.64
CA VAL A 24 4.26 -6.69 -47.95
C VAL A 24 4.31 -8.04 -47.25
N LYS A 25 4.75 -9.07 -47.98
CA LYS A 25 4.77 -10.47 -47.48
C LYS A 25 5.70 -10.70 -46.28
N ASP A 26 6.72 -9.87 -46.12
CA ASP A 26 7.75 -9.95 -45.09
C ASP A 26 7.56 -8.92 -43.96
N LEU A 27 6.34 -8.40 -43.82
CA LEU A 27 5.98 -7.40 -42.81
C LEU A 27 6.29 -7.85 -41.37
N GLU A 28 6.13 -9.14 -41.08
CA GLU A 28 6.42 -9.72 -39.75
C GLU A 28 7.92 -9.91 -39.49
N GLU A 29 8.74 -9.91 -40.54
CA GLU A 29 10.20 -10.08 -40.46
C GLU A 29 10.94 -8.76 -40.23
N LEU A 30 10.24 -7.62 -40.34
CA LEU A 30 10.84 -6.30 -40.16
C LEU A 30 11.33 -6.13 -38.72
N LYS A 31 12.61 -5.84 -38.56
CA LYS A 31 13.25 -5.62 -37.26
C LYS A 31 13.84 -4.22 -37.17
N CYS A 32 13.68 -3.64 -35.99
CA CYS A 32 14.34 -2.41 -35.61
C CYS A 32 15.85 -2.63 -35.50
N PHE A 33 16.62 -1.65 -35.97
CA PHE A 33 18.08 -1.73 -35.97
C PHE A 33 18.71 -0.81 -34.92
N LYS A 34 18.23 0.42 -34.81
CA LYS A 34 18.75 1.40 -33.85
C LYS A 34 18.15 1.23 -32.45
N GLN A 35 18.87 1.75 -31.46
CA GLN A 35 18.37 1.95 -30.10
C GLN A 35 17.10 2.82 -30.11
N PRO A 36 16.16 2.62 -29.17
CA PRO A 36 16.25 1.69 -28.02
C PRO A 36 15.75 0.26 -28.29
N TYR A 37 15.33 -0.08 -29.52
CA TYR A 37 14.64 -1.36 -29.78
C TYR A 37 15.39 -2.34 -30.71
N PRO A 38 16.72 -2.52 -30.62
CA PRO A 38 17.45 -3.36 -31.57
C PRO A 38 16.91 -4.80 -31.58
N GLY A 39 16.67 -5.32 -32.79
CA GLY A 39 16.17 -6.68 -33.04
C GLY A 39 14.69 -6.90 -32.73
N LYS A 40 13.95 -5.89 -32.26
CA LYS A 40 12.51 -6.00 -31.97
C LYS A 40 11.69 -5.84 -33.27
N PRO A 41 10.51 -6.49 -33.40
CA PRO A 41 9.68 -6.37 -34.60
C PRO A 41 9.12 -4.95 -34.79
N VAL A 42 9.30 -4.36 -35.97
CA VAL A 42 8.87 -2.98 -36.29
C VAL A 42 7.38 -2.79 -36.04
N VAL A 43 6.55 -3.73 -36.49
CA VAL A 43 5.09 -3.66 -36.32
C VAL A 43 4.68 -3.69 -34.84
N ALA A 44 5.37 -4.48 -34.02
CA ALA A 44 5.08 -4.55 -32.58
C ALA A 44 5.42 -3.22 -31.90
N ILE A 45 6.60 -2.65 -32.19
CA ILE A 45 6.99 -1.34 -31.67
C ILE A 45 6.02 -0.25 -32.14
N ALA A 46 5.61 -0.26 -33.42
CA ALA A 46 4.64 0.69 -33.95
C ALA A 46 3.31 0.65 -33.19
N ARG A 47 2.78 -0.55 -32.86
CA ARG A 47 1.56 -0.71 -32.05
C ARG A 47 1.72 -0.14 -30.65
N PHE A 48 2.84 -0.40 -29.98
CA PHE A 48 3.11 0.16 -28.65
C PHE A 48 3.20 1.69 -28.68
N LYS A 49 3.94 2.26 -29.65
CA LYS A 49 4.03 3.73 -29.80
C LYS A 49 2.68 4.37 -30.11
N HIS A 50 1.86 3.71 -30.92
CA HIS A 50 0.51 4.19 -31.23
C HIS A 50 -0.40 4.21 -29.99
N ASN A 51 -0.36 3.15 -29.17
CA ASN A 51 -1.06 3.13 -27.87
C ASN A 51 -0.58 4.24 -26.93
N VAL A 52 0.74 4.46 -26.85
CA VAL A 52 1.32 5.54 -26.03
C VAL A 52 0.85 6.91 -26.53
N TYR A 53 0.85 7.14 -27.84
CA TYR A 53 0.46 8.43 -28.42
C TYR A 53 -1.04 8.74 -28.25
N ILE A 54 -1.92 7.78 -28.59
CA ILE A 54 -3.37 8.02 -28.58
C ILE A 54 -3.95 8.14 -27.17
N ASN A 55 -3.44 7.33 -26.24
CA ASN A 55 -4.01 7.23 -24.89
C ASN A 55 -3.23 8.05 -23.85
N CYS A 56 -2.30 8.90 -24.29
CA CYS A 56 -1.61 9.80 -23.36
C CYS A 56 -2.59 10.89 -22.89
N PRO A 57 -2.75 11.11 -21.57
CA PRO A 57 -3.51 12.26 -21.09
C PRO A 57 -2.91 13.56 -21.62
N PRO A 58 -3.74 14.55 -21.99
CA PRO A 58 -3.26 15.80 -22.60
C PRO A 58 -2.39 16.64 -21.65
N GLU A 59 -2.55 16.50 -20.34
CA GLU A 59 -1.75 17.17 -19.32
C GLU A 59 -0.40 16.48 -19.09
N CYS A 60 -0.22 15.25 -19.57
CA CYS A 60 0.91 14.40 -19.24
C CYS A 60 1.88 14.19 -20.41
N GLU A 61 3.08 13.72 -20.08
CA GLU A 61 4.09 13.29 -21.03
C GLU A 61 4.25 11.77 -20.95
N CYS A 62 4.05 11.08 -22.07
CA CYS A 62 4.13 9.62 -22.13
C CYS A 62 5.28 9.18 -23.03
N SER A 63 6.02 8.16 -22.61
CA SER A 63 7.16 7.62 -23.36
C SER A 63 7.20 6.10 -23.33
N LEU A 64 7.91 5.53 -24.32
CA LEU A 64 8.19 4.10 -24.44
C LEU A 64 9.72 3.90 -24.41
N PRO A 65 10.39 4.03 -23.26
CA PRO A 65 11.85 3.91 -23.19
C PRO A 65 12.38 2.57 -23.70
N ASP A 66 11.69 1.45 -23.42
CA ASP A 66 12.16 0.11 -23.80
C ASP A 66 11.00 -0.89 -24.01
N VAL A 67 11.32 -2.00 -24.68
CA VAL A 67 10.44 -3.17 -24.84
C VAL A 67 11.23 -4.43 -24.52
N VAL A 68 10.96 -5.00 -23.35
CA VAL A 68 11.63 -6.21 -22.85
C VAL A 68 10.92 -7.48 -23.31
N ARG A 69 11.55 -8.64 -23.10
CA ARG A 69 10.90 -9.94 -23.25
C ARG A 69 10.62 -10.51 -21.88
N ASP A 70 9.40 -10.96 -21.68
CA ASP A 70 9.01 -11.72 -20.50
C ASP A 70 9.86 -13.00 -20.42
N PRO A 71 10.50 -13.31 -19.29
CA PRO A 71 11.39 -14.46 -19.18
C PRO A 71 10.66 -15.80 -19.20
N SER A 72 9.37 -15.83 -18.87
CA SER A 72 8.57 -17.06 -18.78
C SER A 72 7.93 -17.45 -20.10
N ASN A 73 7.48 -16.47 -20.91
CA ASN A 73 6.75 -16.74 -22.15
C ASN A 73 7.35 -16.06 -23.40
N PHE A 74 8.47 -15.34 -23.26
CA PHE A 74 9.19 -14.63 -24.34
C PHE A 74 8.37 -13.57 -25.10
N LYS A 75 7.17 -13.22 -24.61
CA LYS A 75 6.32 -12.18 -25.15
C LYS A 75 6.96 -10.81 -24.93
N LEU A 76 6.75 -9.90 -25.88
CA LEU A 76 7.19 -8.52 -25.75
C LEU A 76 6.33 -7.79 -24.72
N VAL A 77 7.00 -7.14 -23.76
CA VAL A 77 6.37 -6.32 -22.72
C VAL A 77 6.91 -4.90 -22.87
N PRO A 78 6.06 -3.90 -23.14
CA PRO A 78 6.49 -2.52 -23.23
C PRO A 78 6.74 -1.96 -21.82
N ILE A 79 7.81 -1.18 -21.68
CA ILE A 79 8.05 -0.34 -20.51
C ILE A 79 7.54 1.04 -20.87
N ILE A 80 6.35 1.38 -20.38
CA ILE A 80 5.69 2.66 -20.66
C ILE A 80 5.75 3.50 -19.39
N GLU A 81 6.20 4.75 -19.56
CA GLU A 81 6.28 5.75 -18.51
C GLU A 81 5.31 6.87 -18.81
N VAL A 82 4.56 7.29 -17.80
CA VAL A 82 3.61 8.40 -17.87
C VAL A 82 3.98 9.39 -16.77
N ASN A 83 4.38 10.60 -17.17
CA ASN A 83 4.73 11.68 -16.27
C ASN A 83 3.65 12.78 -16.31
N CYS A 84 2.95 12.91 -15.19
CA CYS A 84 1.88 13.87 -14.95
C CYS A 84 2.24 14.81 -13.79
N SER A 85 3.53 15.00 -13.49
CA SER A 85 3.97 15.90 -12.41
C SER A 85 3.78 17.38 -12.73
N ASP A 86 3.51 18.17 -11.69
CA ASP A 86 3.33 19.62 -11.76
C ASP A 86 2.22 20.07 -12.72
N ARG A 87 1.10 19.33 -12.77
CA ARG A 87 -0.01 19.59 -13.70
C ARG A 87 -1.26 20.14 -13.01
N GLY A 88 -1.23 20.33 -11.70
CA GLY A 88 -2.37 20.80 -10.91
C GLY A 88 -3.53 19.81 -10.89
N LEU A 89 -3.24 18.51 -11.06
CA LEU A 89 -4.26 17.46 -11.05
C LEU A 89 -4.86 17.31 -9.65
N THR A 90 -6.19 17.23 -9.57
CA THR A 90 -6.90 16.91 -8.33
C THR A 90 -7.31 15.43 -8.25
N GLU A 91 -7.24 14.73 -9.38
CA GLU A 91 -7.60 13.32 -9.52
C GLU A 91 -6.61 12.60 -10.44
N LEU A 92 -6.57 11.27 -10.34
CA LEU A 92 -5.79 10.44 -11.25
C LEU A 92 -6.41 10.49 -12.66
N PRO A 93 -5.61 10.61 -13.74
CA PRO A 93 -6.13 10.67 -15.11
C PRO A 93 -7.03 9.48 -15.45
N PRO A 94 -8.22 9.67 -16.05
CA PRO A 94 -9.16 8.59 -16.30
C PRO A 94 -8.65 7.59 -17.36
N ILE A 95 -7.81 8.07 -18.28
CA ILE A 95 -7.23 7.29 -19.37
C ILE A 95 -5.72 7.44 -19.29
N ILE A 96 -5.01 6.32 -19.34
CA ILE A 96 -3.56 6.25 -19.53
C ILE A 96 -3.26 5.16 -20.57
N PRO A 97 -2.08 5.15 -21.21
CA PRO A 97 -1.70 4.07 -22.11
C PRO A 97 -1.83 2.70 -21.45
N THR A 98 -2.37 1.74 -22.20
CA THR A 98 -2.47 0.37 -21.70
C THR A 98 -1.07 -0.19 -21.43
N GLN A 99 -0.94 -1.01 -20.38
CA GLN A 99 0.33 -1.59 -19.92
C GLN A 99 1.35 -0.57 -19.38
N THR A 100 0.91 0.61 -18.93
CA THR A 100 1.75 1.57 -18.19
C THR A 100 2.43 0.87 -17.00
N LYS A 101 3.74 1.07 -16.85
CA LYS A 101 4.56 0.49 -15.79
C LYS A 101 4.98 1.49 -14.74
N ILE A 102 5.24 2.72 -15.16
CA ILE A 102 5.73 3.80 -14.31
C ILE A 102 4.77 4.97 -14.46
N LEU A 103 4.21 5.43 -13.34
CA LEU A 103 3.34 6.59 -13.29
C LEU A 103 3.87 7.57 -12.23
N THR A 104 4.17 8.78 -12.68
CA THR A 104 4.67 9.87 -11.83
C THR A 104 3.62 10.97 -11.77
N LEU A 105 3.12 11.25 -10.57
CA LEU A 105 2.05 12.22 -10.28
C LEU A 105 2.48 13.21 -9.19
N GLU A 106 3.79 13.43 -9.03
CA GLU A 106 4.33 14.30 -7.99
C GLU A 106 3.88 15.77 -8.14
N ARG A 107 3.79 16.50 -7.01
CA ARG A 107 3.49 17.93 -6.98
C ARG A 107 2.17 18.27 -7.67
N ASN A 108 1.11 17.57 -7.28
CA ASN A 108 -0.26 17.81 -7.71
C ASN A 108 -1.14 18.07 -6.48
N SER A 109 -2.46 18.03 -6.66
CA SER A 109 -3.44 18.22 -5.60
C SER A 109 -4.35 17.00 -5.42
N ILE A 110 -3.80 15.80 -5.58
CA ILE A 110 -4.54 14.54 -5.52
C ILE A 110 -4.81 14.16 -4.06
N GLU A 111 -6.03 13.71 -3.77
CA GLU A 111 -6.44 13.23 -2.44
C GLU A 111 -6.85 11.75 -2.47
N ASN A 112 -7.58 11.32 -3.51
CA ASN A 112 -8.21 10.01 -3.59
C ASN A 112 -7.48 9.06 -4.56
N LEU A 113 -7.36 7.78 -4.16
CA LEU A 113 -6.65 6.73 -4.93
C LEU A 113 -7.56 5.63 -5.48
N ASP A 114 -8.88 5.79 -5.46
CA ASP A 114 -9.88 4.83 -5.96
C ASP A 114 -9.60 4.28 -7.37
N PRO A 115 -9.05 5.07 -8.33
CA PRO A 115 -8.71 4.52 -9.65
C PRO A 115 -7.72 3.35 -9.61
N LEU A 116 -6.87 3.23 -8.57
CA LEU A 116 -6.00 2.07 -8.38
C LEU A 116 -6.78 0.77 -8.12
N ILE A 117 -8.03 0.87 -7.67
CA ILE A 117 -8.92 -0.24 -7.35
C ILE A 117 -9.78 -0.59 -8.57
N PHE A 118 -10.47 0.41 -9.13
CA PHE A 118 -11.55 0.18 -10.09
C PHE A 118 -11.12 0.32 -11.56
N ASN A 119 -10.05 1.07 -11.85
CA ASN A 119 -9.61 1.29 -13.21
C ASN A 119 -8.57 0.23 -13.62
N ALA A 120 -8.98 -0.66 -14.54
CA ALA A 120 -8.14 -1.75 -15.02
C ALA A 120 -6.82 -1.29 -15.67
N LEU A 121 -6.73 -0.04 -16.14
CA LEU A 121 -5.50 0.53 -16.70
C LEU A 121 -4.40 0.68 -15.65
N TYR A 122 -4.77 0.92 -14.39
CA TYR A 122 -3.84 1.13 -13.28
C TYR A 122 -3.30 -0.19 -12.70
N ARG A 123 -4.00 -1.30 -12.96
CA ARG A 123 -3.65 -2.64 -12.46
C ARG A 123 -2.22 -3.07 -12.81
N GLY A 124 -1.69 -2.61 -13.93
CA GLY A 124 -0.38 -2.97 -14.46
C GLY A 124 0.80 -2.12 -13.96
N ILE A 125 0.52 -1.03 -13.24
CA ILE A 125 1.51 -0.08 -12.74
C ILE A 125 2.33 -0.75 -11.65
N GLN A 126 3.65 -0.64 -11.79
CA GLN A 126 4.61 -1.17 -10.84
C GLN A 126 5.23 -0.05 -10.01
N ASP A 127 5.54 1.09 -10.63
CA ASP A 127 6.17 2.20 -9.93
C ASP A 127 5.21 3.38 -9.93
N LEU A 128 4.78 3.79 -8.74
CA LEU A 128 3.87 4.89 -8.52
C LEU A 128 4.49 5.93 -7.59
N TYR A 129 4.66 7.14 -8.12
CA TYR A 129 5.19 8.28 -7.38
C TYR A 129 4.08 9.31 -7.17
N LEU A 130 3.68 9.52 -5.92
CA LEU A 130 2.60 10.42 -5.50
C LEU A 130 3.11 11.50 -4.53
N ASP A 131 4.41 11.79 -4.56
CA ASP A 131 5.02 12.72 -3.62
C ASP A 131 4.42 14.14 -3.74
N SER A 132 4.30 14.84 -2.61
CA SER A 132 3.79 16.22 -2.58
C SER A 132 2.37 16.35 -3.16
N ASN A 133 1.44 15.54 -2.67
CA ASN A 133 0.00 15.63 -2.91
C ASN A 133 -0.73 15.87 -1.58
N TYR A 134 -2.07 15.73 -1.54
CA TYR A 134 -2.89 15.91 -0.34
C TYR A 134 -3.49 14.59 0.17
N ILE A 135 -2.88 13.45 -0.14
CA ILE A 135 -3.38 12.13 0.26
C ILE A 135 -3.29 12.00 1.79
N ASP A 136 -4.41 11.71 2.45
CA ASP A 136 -4.50 11.59 3.92
C ASP A 136 -4.78 10.16 4.41
N SER A 137 -5.21 9.27 3.51
CA SER A 137 -5.44 7.85 3.75
C SER A 137 -5.05 7.00 2.54
N ILE A 138 -4.79 5.71 2.79
CA ILE A 138 -4.70 4.67 1.76
C ILE A 138 -5.52 3.43 2.14
N GLU A 139 -6.42 3.55 3.13
CA GLU A 139 -7.21 2.44 3.65
C GLU A 139 -8.10 1.81 2.58
N GLU A 140 -8.59 2.61 1.63
CA GLU A 140 -9.39 2.14 0.50
C GLU A 140 -8.64 1.10 -0.37
N LEU A 141 -7.30 1.13 -0.36
CA LEU A 141 -6.50 0.19 -1.14
C LEU A 141 -6.41 -1.20 -0.50
N GLU A 142 -6.91 -1.39 0.73
CA GLU A 142 -6.91 -2.69 1.40
C GLU A 142 -7.58 -3.76 0.53
N GLY A 143 -6.90 -4.90 0.37
CA GLY A 143 -7.39 -6.02 -0.44
C GLY A 143 -7.37 -5.77 -1.96
N SER A 144 -6.95 -4.60 -2.43
CA SER A 144 -6.82 -4.32 -3.86
C SER A 144 -5.72 -5.16 -4.50
N TYR A 145 -5.90 -5.48 -5.79
CA TYR A 145 -4.86 -6.15 -6.57
C TYR A 145 -3.59 -5.30 -6.64
N TRP A 146 -3.73 -3.99 -6.80
CA TRP A 146 -2.59 -3.09 -6.98
C TRP A 146 -1.68 -3.06 -5.75
N LEU A 147 -2.26 -2.94 -4.53
CA LEU A 147 -1.49 -2.88 -3.28
C LEU A 147 -0.60 -4.13 -3.07
N SER A 148 -0.98 -5.27 -3.62
CA SER A 148 -0.22 -6.53 -3.53
C SER A 148 0.76 -6.78 -4.70
N HIS A 149 0.85 -5.88 -5.70
CA HIS A 149 1.66 -6.10 -6.91
C HIS A 149 2.59 -4.95 -7.29
N PHE A 150 2.58 -3.83 -6.55
CA PHE A 150 3.49 -2.72 -6.81
C PHE A 150 4.96 -3.11 -6.57
N ARG A 151 5.87 -2.36 -7.18
CA ARG A 151 7.32 -2.43 -6.99
C ARG A 151 7.84 -1.18 -6.29
N VAL A 152 7.37 0.00 -6.68
CA VAL A 152 7.71 1.26 -5.99
C VAL A 152 6.43 2.00 -5.63
N LEU A 153 6.32 2.39 -4.36
CA LEU A 153 5.28 3.31 -3.88
C LEU A 153 5.95 4.44 -3.13
N SER A 154 5.77 5.67 -3.62
CA SER A 154 6.25 6.87 -2.96
C SER A 154 5.09 7.79 -2.59
N LEU A 155 4.96 8.08 -1.29
CA LEU A 155 3.91 8.91 -0.69
C LEU A 155 4.53 10.03 0.17
N ARG A 156 5.75 10.48 -0.14
CA ARG A 156 6.43 11.49 0.67
C ARG A 156 5.70 12.83 0.61
N ASN A 157 5.81 13.63 1.67
CA ASN A 157 5.24 14.99 1.71
C ASN A 157 3.72 15.03 1.44
N ASN A 158 2.96 14.04 1.92
CA ASN A 158 1.50 14.00 1.84
C ASN A 158 0.88 14.40 3.20
N LYS A 159 -0.39 14.04 3.43
CA LYS A 159 -1.15 14.34 4.66
C LYS A 159 -1.45 13.09 5.48
N LEU A 160 -0.73 12.00 5.24
CA LEU A 160 -0.95 10.73 5.94
C LEU A 160 -0.69 10.89 7.43
N THR A 161 -1.68 10.54 8.24
CA THR A 161 -1.56 10.52 9.70
C THR A 161 -1.41 9.12 10.25
N HIS A 162 -1.88 8.11 9.53
CA HIS A 162 -1.82 6.70 9.90
C HIS A 162 -1.78 5.84 8.63
N LEU A 163 -1.50 4.56 8.80
CA LEU A 163 -1.53 3.56 7.73
C LEU A 163 -2.24 2.29 8.22
N PRO A 164 -2.94 1.57 7.33
CA PRO A 164 -3.48 0.25 7.63
C PRO A 164 -2.33 -0.78 7.67
N THR A 165 -1.58 -0.81 8.77
CA THR A 165 -0.34 -1.59 8.93
C THR A 165 -0.55 -3.08 8.64
N TYR A 166 -1.66 -3.65 9.11
CA TYR A 166 -2.02 -5.05 8.86
C TYR A 166 -2.32 -5.32 7.38
N ALA A 167 -3.06 -4.43 6.71
CA ALA A 167 -3.37 -4.59 5.30
C ALA A 167 -2.11 -4.52 4.43
N LEU A 168 -1.23 -3.55 4.72
CA LEU A 168 0.03 -3.38 4.00
C LEU A 168 0.98 -4.55 4.25
N ASP A 169 1.09 -5.04 5.49
CA ASP A 169 1.86 -6.24 5.84
C ASP A 169 1.40 -7.47 5.03
N ASN A 170 0.08 -7.72 5.01
CA ASN A 170 -0.50 -8.82 4.23
C ASN A 170 -0.23 -8.68 2.73
N ALA A 171 -0.32 -7.47 2.20
CA ALA A 171 -0.07 -7.19 0.79
C ALA A 171 1.41 -7.42 0.43
N LEU A 172 2.34 -6.95 1.28
CA LEU A 172 3.78 -7.12 1.09
C LEU A 172 4.20 -8.58 1.16
N GLN A 173 3.67 -9.36 2.12
CA GLN A 173 3.99 -10.79 2.24
C GLN A 173 3.65 -11.59 0.96
N ARG A 174 2.66 -11.15 0.19
CA ARG A 174 2.21 -11.81 -1.05
C ARG A 174 2.77 -11.18 -2.32
N ASN A 175 3.52 -10.08 -2.19
CA ASN A 175 3.96 -9.30 -3.34
C ASN A 175 5.09 -10.04 -4.09
N PRO A 176 4.93 -10.33 -5.40
CA PRO A 176 5.91 -11.08 -6.17
C PRO A 176 7.25 -10.33 -6.35
N ASN A 177 7.28 -9.02 -6.09
CA ASN A 177 8.50 -8.21 -6.16
C ASN A 177 9.34 -8.26 -4.86
N MET A 178 8.83 -8.87 -3.79
CA MET A 178 9.57 -9.05 -2.53
C MET A 178 10.67 -10.13 -2.66
N PRO A 179 11.76 -10.03 -1.85
CA PRO A 179 12.11 -8.91 -0.98
C PRO A 179 12.93 -7.81 -1.66
N VAL A 180 13.44 -8.06 -2.88
CA VAL A 180 14.55 -7.27 -3.45
C VAL A 180 14.08 -6.02 -4.20
N ALA A 181 12.96 -6.10 -4.91
CA ALA A 181 12.56 -5.04 -5.83
C ALA A 181 11.61 -4.01 -5.19
N VAL A 182 10.89 -4.37 -4.13
CA VAL A 182 9.96 -3.48 -3.45
C VAL A 182 10.69 -2.31 -2.78
N ARG A 183 10.20 -1.09 -3.01
CA ARG A 183 10.64 0.14 -2.35
C ARG A 183 9.45 0.97 -1.93
N ILE A 184 9.47 1.43 -0.68
CA ILE A 184 8.41 2.24 -0.08
C ILE A 184 9.04 3.53 0.45
N PHE A 185 8.38 4.65 0.20
CA PHE A 185 8.78 5.96 0.71
C PHE A 185 7.59 6.63 1.41
N LEU A 186 7.75 6.95 2.70
CA LEU A 186 6.69 7.44 3.59
C LEU A 186 7.10 8.70 4.37
N GLY A 187 8.32 9.19 4.15
CA GLY A 187 8.89 10.31 4.87
C GLY A 187 8.09 11.62 4.74
N ASN A 188 8.27 12.51 5.72
CA ASN A 188 7.68 13.85 5.72
C ASN A 188 6.14 13.86 5.64
N ASN A 189 5.48 12.92 6.30
CA ASN A 189 4.03 12.93 6.54
C ASN A 189 3.75 13.29 8.02
N PRO A 190 2.59 13.88 8.34
CA PRO A 190 2.20 14.24 9.70
C PRO A 190 1.76 13.01 10.51
N TRP A 191 2.67 12.06 10.74
CA TRP A 191 2.35 10.81 11.41
C TRP A 191 1.86 11.02 12.85
N ARG A 192 0.68 10.48 13.14
CA ARG A 192 0.14 10.39 14.50
C ARG A 192 1.02 9.49 15.35
N CYS A 193 1.32 9.91 16.57
CA CYS A 193 2.05 9.10 17.54
C CYS A 193 1.23 8.96 18.82
N ASP A 194 0.44 7.89 18.91
CA ASP A 194 -0.33 7.52 20.10
C ASP A 194 -0.14 6.04 20.47
N CYS A 195 -0.69 5.64 21.62
CA CYS A 195 -0.52 4.27 22.13
C CYS A 195 -1.25 3.20 21.30
N VAL A 196 -2.14 3.58 20.38
CA VAL A 196 -2.93 2.63 19.59
C VAL A 196 -2.22 2.33 18.27
N PHE A 197 -1.87 3.37 17.51
CA PHE A 197 -1.31 3.23 16.17
C PHE A 197 0.20 2.97 16.16
N THR A 198 0.96 3.73 16.95
CA THR A 198 2.43 3.76 16.87
C THR A 198 3.09 2.40 17.06
N PRO A 199 2.69 1.54 18.03
CA PRO A 199 3.37 0.27 18.22
C PRO A 199 3.31 -0.65 17.00
N GLY A 200 2.15 -0.71 16.32
CA GLY A 200 1.99 -1.51 15.12
C GLY A 200 2.72 -0.91 13.92
N PHE A 201 2.74 0.42 13.81
CA PHE A 201 3.49 1.08 12.75
C PHE A 201 4.99 0.87 12.92
N GLN A 202 5.52 1.02 14.14
CA GLN A 202 6.93 0.77 14.46
C GLN A 202 7.34 -0.67 14.17
N GLU A 203 6.51 -1.67 14.50
CA GLU A 203 6.78 -3.07 14.17
C GLU A 203 6.86 -3.29 12.65
N MET A 204 5.95 -2.67 11.88
CA MET A 204 5.98 -2.71 10.43
C MET A 204 7.25 -2.05 9.86
N LEU A 205 7.65 -0.89 10.39
CA LEU A 205 8.87 -0.19 9.98
C LEU A 205 10.12 -1.06 10.20
N GLN A 206 10.21 -1.73 11.36
CA GLN A 206 11.32 -2.62 11.68
C GLN A 206 11.31 -3.89 10.82
N LYS A 207 10.13 -4.47 10.58
CA LYS A 207 9.98 -5.67 9.74
C LYS A 207 10.40 -5.44 8.29
N TYR A 208 10.11 -4.25 7.74
CA TYR A 208 10.37 -3.89 6.35
C TYR A 208 11.46 -2.82 6.19
N GLU A 209 12.39 -2.73 7.15
CA GLU A 209 13.47 -1.71 7.19
C GLU A 209 14.25 -1.63 5.86
N THR A 210 14.48 -2.76 5.19
CA THR A 210 15.22 -2.77 3.91
C THR A 210 14.42 -2.22 2.72
N GLN A 211 13.09 -2.36 2.76
CA GLN A 211 12.17 -1.90 1.71
C GLN A 211 11.78 -0.43 1.91
N ILE A 212 11.66 0.01 3.17
CA ILE A 212 11.37 1.40 3.52
C ILE A 212 12.65 2.21 3.41
N ARG A 213 12.75 3.01 2.36
CA ARG A 213 14.03 3.61 1.96
C ARG A 213 14.34 4.93 2.66
N ASP A 214 13.33 5.53 3.29
CA ASP A 214 13.38 6.85 3.93
C ASP A 214 12.91 6.79 5.40
N ILE A 215 13.27 5.71 6.11
CA ILE A 215 12.91 5.50 7.52
C ILE A 215 13.33 6.68 8.43
N ASP A 216 14.44 7.33 8.10
CA ASP A 216 14.99 8.49 8.83
C ASP A 216 14.16 9.79 8.66
N ASP A 217 13.19 9.79 7.74
CA ASP A 217 12.25 10.89 7.51
C ASP A 217 10.85 10.59 8.08
N ILE A 218 10.66 9.44 8.72
CA ILE A 218 9.39 9.01 9.32
C ILE A 218 9.38 9.41 10.80
N LYS A 219 8.79 10.59 11.06
CA LYS A 219 8.76 11.24 12.38
C LYS A 219 7.32 11.53 12.82
N CYS A 220 7.10 11.63 14.13
CA CYS A 220 5.85 12.11 14.68
C CYS A 220 5.52 13.52 14.20
N SER A 221 4.24 13.80 13.98
CA SER A 221 3.74 15.14 13.71
C SER A 221 4.11 16.10 14.83
N TYR A 222 4.28 17.38 14.50
CA TYR A 222 4.46 18.41 15.50
C TYR A 222 3.20 18.55 16.37
N VAL A 223 3.37 18.45 17.69
CA VAL A 223 2.33 18.70 18.68
C VAL A 223 2.93 19.56 19.79
N GLU A 224 2.33 20.72 20.03
CA GLU A 224 2.82 21.64 21.06
C GLU A 224 2.71 21.01 22.45
N GLY A 225 3.83 20.98 23.19
CA GLY A 225 3.90 20.42 24.54
C GLY A 225 4.06 18.90 24.63
N ASP A 226 4.14 18.19 23.50
CA ASP A 226 4.45 16.75 23.47
C ASP A 226 5.97 16.51 23.38
N GLU A 227 6.50 15.68 24.27
CA GLU A 227 7.92 15.27 24.29
C GLU A 227 8.29 14.40 23.07
N ASN A 228 7.31 13.68 22.49
CA ASN A 228 7.54 12.85 21.32
C ASN A 228 7.36 13.62 19.99
N SER A 229 7.07 14.92 20.03
CA SER A 229 6.90 15.75 18.84
C SER A 229 8.16 15.74 17.96
N LEU A 230 8.00 15.47 16.66
CA LEU A 230 9.09 15.39 15.65
C LEU A 230 10.15 14.33 15.92
N THR A 231 9.90 13.37 16.81
CA THR A 231 10.81 12.25 17.06
C THR A 231 10.66 11.16 16.01
N LEU A 232 11.73 10.41 15.76
CA LEU A 232 11.74 9.27 14.83
C LEU A 232 10.90 8.12 15.37
N ILE A 233 9.96 7.63 14.56
CA ILE A 233 9.04 6.58 15.01
C ILE A 233 9.76 5.24 15.24
N SER A 234 10.80 4.94 14.46
CA SER A 234 11.63 3.75 14.61
C SER A 234 12.35 3.68 15.96
N GLU A 235 12.76 4.83 16.50
CA GLU A 235 13.56 4.97 17.73
C GLU A 235 12.71 5.15 19.00
N LEU A 236 11.40 5.36 18.86
CA LEU A 236 10.51 5.56 20.00
C LEU A 236 10.51 4.34 20.93
N SER A 237 10.60 4.61 22.24
CA SER A 237 10.42 3.57 23.24
C SER A 237 8.92 3.25 23.40
N ARG A 238 8.55 1.98 23.49
CA ARG A 238 7.15 1.60 23.74
C ARG A 238 6.56 2.27 24.99
N SER A 239 7.38 2.52 26.02
CA SER A 239 6.99 3.18 27.26
C SER A 239 6.82 4.70 27.15
N SER A 240 7.43 5.37 26.16
CA SER A 240 7.27 6.83 25.97
C SER A 240 5.97 7.17 25.25
N VAL A 241 5.47 6.27 24.40
CA VAL A 241 4.22 6.45 23.65
C VAL A 241 3.02 5.92 24.43
N CYS A 242 3.15 4.73 25.01
CA CYS A 242 2.13 4.14 25.86
C CYS A 242 2.37 4.49 27.33
N ARG A 243 2.12 5.76 27.68
CA ARG A 243 1.89 6.11 29.09
C ARG A 243 0.50 5.58 29.47
N LEU A 244 0.46 4.41 30.09
CA LEU A 244 -0.71 4.00 30.86
C LEU A 244 -1.01 5.15 31.84
N PRO A 245 -2.23 5.73 31.84
CA PRO A 245 -2.55 6.80 32.77
C PRO A 245 -2.22 6.34 34.18
N ASN A 246 -1.37 7.10 34.87
CA ASN A 246 -0.90 6.78 36.20
C ASN A 246 -2.09 6.55 37.15
N GLU A 247 -2.02 5.42 37.86
CA GLU A 247 -2.71 5.05 39.10
C GLU A 247 -4.25 4.89 39.13
N TYR A 248 -5.06 5.60 38.35
CA TYR A 248 -6.51 5.60 38.61
C TYR A 248 -7.27 4.37 38.08
N SER A 249 -6.92 3.85 36.90
CA SER A 249 -7.64 2.70 36.30
C SER A 249 -7.31 1.37 36.99
N ILE A 250 -6.05 1.18 37.41
CA ILE A 250 -5.60 -0.03 38.11
C ILE A 250 -6.29 -0.13 39.48
N ARG A 251 -6.39 0.98 40.24
CA ARG A 251 -7.10 0.98 41.54
C ARG A 251 -8.57 0.61 41.44
N ILE A 252 -9.26 0.99 40.37
CA ILE A 252 -10.68 0.67 40.18
C ILE A 252 -10.86 -0.82 39.85
N LEU A 253 -10.01 -1.37 38.98
CA LEU A 253 -10.06 -2.78 38.61
C LEU A 253 -9.67 -3.67 39.80
N ASP A 254 -8.65 -3.28 40.57
CA ASP A 254 -8.25 -3.99 41.79
C ASP A 254 -9.33 -3.93 42.87
N LEU A 255 -9.99 -2.78 43.03
CA LEU A 255 -11.14 -2.65 43.94
C LEU A 255 -12.32 -3.54 43.51
N LEU A 256 -12.64 -3.55 42.22
CA LEU A 256 -13.68 -4.41 41.65
C LEU A 256 -13.35 -5.90 41.88
N ASN A 257 -12.10 -6.30 41.59
CA ASN A 257 -11.62 -7.66 41.81
C ASN A 257 -11.66 -8.04 43.30
N GLY A 258 -11.31 -7.11 44.20
CA GLY A 258 -11.42 -7.30 45.65
C GLY A 258 -12.87 -7.48 46.12
N ILE A 259 -13.81 -6.69 45.60
CA ILE A 259 -15.24 -6.83 45.89
C ILE A 259 -15.75 -8.20 45.40
N LEU A 260 -15.40 -8.59 44.17
CA LEU A 260 -15.77 -9.89 43.59
C LEU A 260 -15.21 -11.05 44.41
N ALA A 261 -13.94 -11.01 44.80
CA ALA A 261 -13.32 -12.04 45.63
C ALA A 261 -14.02 -12.17 47.00
N THR A 262 -14.37 -11.04 47.61
CA THR A 262 -15.08 -11.01 48.90
C THR A 262 -16.48 -11.63 48.78
N LEU A 263 -17.22 -11.29 47.72
CA LEU A 263 -18.53 -11.88 47.44
C LEU A 263 -18.43 -13.40 47.21
N ILE A 264 -17.42 -13.86 46.46
CA ILE A 264 -17.18 -15.29 46.25
C ILE A 264 -16.93 -16.00 47.57
N VAL A 265 -16.08 -15.45 48.44
CA VAL A 265 -15.79 -16.04 49.76
C VAL A 265 -17.05 -16.09 50.63
N LEU A 266 -17.88 -15.05 50.63
CA LEU A 266 -19.14 -15.04 51.36
C LEU A 266 -20.12 -16.09 50.83
N ILE A 267 -20.24 -16.23 49.51
CA ILE A 267 -21.10 -17.24 48.88
C ILE A 267 -20.62 -18.65 49.23
N LEU A 268 -19.32 -18.93 49.10
CA LEU A 268 -18.75 -20.23 49.44
C LEU A 268 -18.86 -20.53 50.93
N GLY A 269 -18.63 -19.53 51.80
CA GLY A 269 -18.79 -19.66 53.24
C GLY A 269 -20.24 -19.95 53.63
N LYS A 270 -21.20 -19.25 53.02
CA LYS A 270 -22.63 -19.49 53.21
C LYS A 270 -23.05 -20.87 52.70
N LEU A 271 -22.55 -21.29 51.54
CA LEU A 271 -22.77 -22.64 51.00
C LEU A 271 -22.24 -23.72 51.95
N ALA A 272 -21.02 -23.55 52.47
CA ALA A 272 -20.41 -24.49 53.42
C ALA A 272 -21.18 -24.53 54.75
N TYR A 273 -21.64 -23.37 55.25
CA TYR A 273 -22.48 -23.28 56.44
C TYR A 273 -23.82 -24.01 56.25
N ASP A 274 -24.51 -23.72 55.15
CA ASP A 274 -25.78 -24.36 54.79
C ASP A 274 -25.62 -25.87 54.65
N TYR A 275 -24.55 -26.33 53.99
CA TYR A 275 -24.20 -27.75 53.86
C TYR A 275 -23.94 -28.39 55.22
N TYR A 276 -23.16 -27.76 56.09
CA TYR A 276 -22.86 -28.25 57.44
C TYR A 276 -24.13 -28.33 58.30
N TYR A 277 -24.95 -27.29 58.28
CA TYR A 277 -26.21 -27.22 59.03
C TYR A 277 -27.20 -28.29 58.55
N PHE A 278 -27.33 -28.47 57.23
CA PHE A 278 -28.14 -29.53 56.64
C PHE A 278 -27.65 -30.92 57.08
N LYS A 279 -26.33 -31.17 57.05
CA LYS A 279 -25.74 -32.44 57.49
C LYS A 279 -25.99 -32.72 58.97
N LYS A 280 -26.03 -31.71 59.83
CA LYS A 280 -26.28 -31.87 61.28
C LYS A 280 -27.75 -31.99 61.66
N THR A 281 -28.64 -31.30 60.95
CA THR A 281 -30.06 -31.14 61.35
C THR A 281 -31.06 -31.82 60.43
N GLY A 282 -30.64 -32.21 59.21
CA GLY A 282 -31.51 -32.76 58.17
C GLY A 282 -32.47 -31.75 57.54
N LYS A 283 -32.44 -30.47 57.96
CA LYS A 283 -33.34 -29.42 57.46
C LYS A 283 -32.67 -28.59 56.37
N LEU A 284 -33.34 -28.46 55.23
CA LEU A 284 -32.87 -27.66 54.09
C LEU A 284 -32.79 -26.17 54.44
N PRO A 285 -31.88 -25.41 53.80
CA PRO A 285 -31.81 -23.95 53.94
C PRO A 285 -33.15 -23.30 53.54
N TRP A 286 -33.54 -22.23 54.24
CA TRP A 286 -34.83 -21.55 54.05
C TRP A 286 -35.14 -21.19 52.60
N ILE A 287 -34.13 -20.81 51.82
CA ILE A 287 -34.29 -20.42 50.41
C ILE A 287 -34.79 -21.58 49.53
N VAL A 288 -34.37 -22.81 49.83
CA VAL A 288 -34.80 -24.01 49.09
C VAL A 288 -36.22 -24.42 49.47
N THR A 289 -36.66 -24.10 50.69
CA THR A 289 -38.05 -24.37 51.13
C THR A 289 -39.09 -23.42 50.53
N LYS A 290 -38.65 -22.38 49.82
CA LYS A 290 -39.48 -21.30 49.26
C LYS A 290 -39.33 -21.14 47.75
N MET A 291 -38.45 -21.90 47.09
CA MET A 291 -38.39 -21.99 45.63
C MET A 291 -39.55 -22.89 45.15
N PRO A 292 -40.43 -22.42 44.25
CA PRO A 292 -41.49 -23.23 43.66
C PRO A 292 -40.92 -24.35 42.77
#